data_AF-A0A240EKL8-F1
#
_entry.id   AF-A0A240EKL8-F1
#
_cell.length_a   1.000
_cell.length_b   1.000
_cell.length_c   1.000
_cell.angle_alpha   90.00
_cell.angle_beta   90.00
_cell.angle_gamma   90.00
#
_symmetry.space_group_name_H-M   'P 1'
#
loop_
_entity.id
_entity.type
_entity.pdbx_description
1 polymer ?
#
loop_
_entity_poly.entity_id
_entity_poly.type
_entity_poly.pdbx_seq_one_letter_code
_entity_poly.pdbx_strand_id
1 'polypeptide(L)' 'MEAVINQLKKDFYAHLNSSHGASSGELSQTISLLTKEELAELENVWVQLAVWKQKQA' A
#
# COMPACT_ATOMS: atom_id res chain seq x y z
N MET A 1 15.28 -2.43 10.92
CA MET A 1 14.07 -3.09 10.38
C MET A 1 12.86 -2.16 10.44
N GLU A 2 12.61 -1.50 11.56
CA GLU A 2 11.49 -0.54 11.71
C GLU A 2 11.55 0.64 10.72
N ALA A 3 12.74 1.18 10.43
CA ALA A 3 12.89 2.25 9.44
C ALA A 3 12.46 1.82 8.02
N VAL A 4 12.74 0.57 7.63
CA VAL A 4 12.35 -0.01 6.34
C VAL A 4 10.84 -0.21 6.29
N ILE A 5 10.25 -0.71 7.37
CA ILE A 5 8.79 -0.87 7.50
C ILE A 5 8.08 0.49 7.38
N ASN A 6 8.58 1.51 8.07
CA ASN A 6 8.01 2.85 8.01
C ASN A 6 8.12 3.48 6.62
N GLN A 7 9.20 3.20 5.89
CA GLN A 7 9.33 3.65 4.51
C GLN A 7 8.33 2.92 3.60
N LEU A 8 8.22 1.60 3.72
CA LEU A 8 7.28 0.79 2.94
C LEU A 8 5.82 1.23 3.15
N LYS A 9 5.44 1.58 4.38
CA LYS A 9 4.09 2.14 4.66
C LYS A 9 3.85 3.45 3.92
N LYS A 10 4.84 4.35 3.88
CA LYS A 10 4.74 5.60 3.11
C LYS A 10 4.64 5.32 1.61
N ASP A 11 5.43 4.37 1.13
CA ASP A 11 5.44 3.96 -0.28
C ASP A 11 4.09 3.35 -0.69
N PHE A 12 3.44 2.61 0.21
CA PHE A 12 2.09 2.07 0.00
C PHE A 12 1.07 3.20 -0.26
N TYR A 13 0.98 4.21 0.61
CA TYR A 13 0.07 5.34 0.38
C TYR A 13 0.48 6.20 -0.82
N ALA A 14 1.78 6.32 -1.10
CA ALA A 14 2.26 7.00 -2.31
C ALA A 14 1.84 6.24 -3.58
N HIS A 15 1.88 4.90 -3.56
CA HIS A 15 1.37 4.05 -4.65
C HIS A 15 -0.14 4.21 -4.84
N LEU A 16 -0.90 4.26 -3.74
CA LEU A 16 -2.35 4.52 -3.81
C LEU A 16 -2.60 5.88 -4.46
N ASN A 17 -2.00 6.95 -3.91
CA ASN A 17 -2.20 8.33 -4.37
C ASN A 17 -1.68 8.60 -5.80
N SER A 18 -0.54 8.04 -6.18
CA SER A 18 0.03 8.19 -7.54
C SER A 18 -0.83 7.48 -8.58
N SER A 19 -1.50 6.39 -8.19
CA SER A 19 -2.46 5.72 -9.05
C SER A 19 -3.67 6.60 -9.37
N HIS A 20 -4.01 7.65 -8.59
CA HIS A 20 -5.10 8.59 -8.92
C HIS A 20 -4.80 9.54 -10.10
N GLY A 21 -3.59 9.52 -10.66
CA GLY A 21 -3.20 10.36 -11.79
C GLY A 21 -3.55 9.75 -13.15
N ALA A 22 -4.56 10.31 -13.82
CA ALA A 22 -4.79 10.25 -15.27
C ALA A 22 -5.44 8.99 -15.93
N SER A 23 -5.70 7.87 -15.24
CA SER A 23 -6.50 6.76 -15.83
C SER A 23 -7.35 5.96 -14.83
N SER A 24 -7.63 6.53 -13.65
CA SER A 24 -7.86 5.75 -12.44
C SER A 24 -9.13 6.13 -11.67
N GLY A 25 -10.20 6.42 -12.40
CA GLY A 25 -11.52 6.59 -11.77
C GLY A 25 -11.93 5.34 -10.98
N GLU A 26 -11.61 4.15 -11.51
CA GLU A 26 -12.02 2.86 -10.96
C GLU A 26 -11.22 2.42 -9.72
N LEU A 27 -9.89 2.65 -9.70
CA LEU A 27 -9.06 2.34 -8.52
C LEU A 27 -9.34 3.30 -7.37
N SER A 28 -9.54 4.59 -7.68
CA SER A 28 -10.01 5.57 -6.70
C SER A 28 -11.35 5.17 -6.08
N GLN A 29 -12.25 4.59 -6.87
CA GLN A 29 -13.56 4.13 -6.40
C GLN A 29 -13.43 2.88 -5.52
N THR A 30 -12.63 1.90 -5.93
CA THR A 30 -12.49 0.63 -5.19
C THR A 30 -11.78 0.78 -3.85
N ILE A 31 -10.73 1.62 -3.77
CA ILE A 31 -10.05 1.90 -2.49
C ILE A 31 -10.96 2.69 -1.53
N SER A 32 -11.84 3.55 -2.06
CA SER A 32 -12.81 4.30 -1.25
C SER A 32 -13.90 3.41 -0.62
N LEU A 33 -14.03 2.15 -1.06
CA LEU A 33 -14.96 1.18 -0.47
C LEU A 33 -14.40 0.51 0.79
N LEU A 34 -13.09 0.59 1.01
CA LEU A 34 -12.44 -0.03 2.15
C LEU A 34 -12.64 0.81 3.40
N THR A 35 -12.98 0.14 4.51
CA THR A 35 -12.93 0.73 5.84
C THR A 35 -11.48 1.03 6.25
N LYS A 36 -11.30 1.79 7.33
CA LYS A 36 -9.97 2.10 7.86
C LYS A 36 -9.25 0.83 8.30
N GLU A 37 -9.99 -0.10 8.88
CA GLU A 37 -9.53 -1.40 9.34
C GLU A 37 -9.08 -2.26 8.16
N GLU A 38 -9.88 -2.37 7.11
CA GLU A 38 -9.53 -3.14 5.91
C GLU A 38 -8.33 -2.53 5.16
N LEU A 39 -8.26 -1.20 5.10
CA LEU A 39 -7.11 -0.51 4.51
C LEU A 39 -5.83 -0.74 5.32
N ALA A 40 -5.93 -0.79 6.65
CA ALA A 40 -4.79 -1.10 7.52
C ALA A 40 -4.31 -2.54 7.36
N GLU A 41 -5.22 -3.51 7.21
CA GLU A 41 -4.86 -4.90 6.89
C GLU A 41 -4.21 -5.01 5.52
N LEU A 42 -4.70 -4.28 4.52
CA LEU A 42 -4.10 -4.24 3.19
C LEU A 42 -2.68 -3.66 3.23
N GLU A 43 -2.47 -2.55 3.96
CA GLU A 43 -1.13 -1.99 4.21
C GLU A 43 -0.21 -3.05 4.85
N ASN A 44 -0.70 -3.73 5.89
CA ASN A 44 0.07 -4.73 6.63
C ASN A 44 0.52 -5.89 5.73
N VAL A 45 -0.40 -6.48 4.95
CA VAL A 45 -0.08 -7.58 4.03
C VAL A 45 0.87 -7.12 2.93
N TRP A 46 0.67 -5.91 2.38
CA TRP A 46 1.55 -5.37 1.35
C TRP A 46 2.98 -5.16 1.87
N VAL A 47 3.14 -4.60 3.07
CA VAL A 47 4.44 -4.42 3.73
C VAL A 47 5.10 -5.76 4.01
N GLN A 48 4.37 -6.75 4.53
CA GLN A 48 4.91 -8.09 4.77
C GLN A 48 5.40 -8.75 3.49
N LEU A 49 4.65 -8.63 2.39
CA LEU A 49 5.05 -9.12 1.07
C LEU A 49 6.32 -8.42 0.58
N ALA A 50 6.40 -7.10 0.71
CA ALA A 50 7.58 -6.34 0.28
C ALA A 50 8.83 -6.71 1.09
N VAL A 51 8.70 -6.92 2.40
CA VAL A 51 9.78 -7.42 3.26
C VAL A 51 10.17 -8.84 2.87
N TRP A 52 9.21 -9.73 2.62
CA TRP A 52 9.48 -11.09 2.19
C TRP A 52 10.26 -11.13 0.86
N LYS A 53 9.84 -10.32 -0.12
CA LYS A 53 10.54 -10.19 -1.41
C LYS A 53 11.99 -9.71 -1.22
N GLN A 54 12.22 -8.72 -0.36
CA GLN A 54 13.57 -8.24 -0.07
C GLN A 54 14.46 -9.31 0.58
N LYS A 55 13.86 -10.23 1.36
CA LYS A 55 14.59 -11.35 1.97
C LYS A 55 14.89 -12.50 1.01
N GLN A 56 14.24 -12.53 -0.16
CA GLN A 56 14.51 -13.52 -1.21
C GLN A 56 15.58 -13.07 -2.22
N ALA A 57 16.01 -11.81 -2.15
CA ALA A 57 17.06 -11.23 -2.99
C ALA A 57 18.47 -11.48 -2.42
#